data_AF-A0A7Y0B6L3-F1
#
_entry.id   AF-A0A7Y0B6L3-F1
#
_cell.length_a   1.000
_cell.length_b   1.000
_cell.length_c   1.000
_cell.angle_alpha   90.00
_cell.angle_beta   90.00
_cell.angle_gamma   90.00
#
_symmetry.space_group_name_H-M   'P 1'
#
loop_
_entity.id
_entity.type
_entity.pdbx_description
1 polymer ?
#
loop_
_entity_poly.entity_id
_entity_poly.type
_entity_poly.pdbx_seq_one_letter_code
_entity_poly.pdbx_strand_id
1 'polypeptide(L)'
;MSDRPHGYARYKLDGCHCYTCAWAVSEYNRQREAAIKAGTWQPYVPAAPVREHICRLQECGMGLRTIAAAAGVGRNRLQSILTGRPERGTGPQEKVRPHLAVAVLQVEPTLDMLAPAALVTSAGTHRRLQALGAAGWPTSRLADRMGWTGTNLAVLLESGRVMVRTARAVRDLYDQLWNVDPVSQGVAAHIAARTQARAADRRWAPVGAWDDDTIDDPSTHPDWTGACGTAEGFPRHRRMGHRPCRPCRAAYREAHQTNPPIKEAA
;
A
#
# COMPACT_ATOMS: atom_id res chain seq x y z
N MET A 1 9.06 -44.10 16.22
CA MET A 1 9.64 -43.78 14.90
C MET A 1 9.25 -42.36 14.56
N SER A 2 10.18 -41.51 14.11
CA SER A 2 9.86 -40.13 13.70
C SER A 2 8.96 -40.13 12.46
N ASP A 3 7.88 -39.34 12.51
CA ASP A 3 6.85 -39.22 11.46
C ASP A 3 7.22 -38.17 10.39
N ARG A 4 8.46 -37.65 10.40
CA ARG A 4 8.90 -36.65 9.42
C ARG A 4 9.05 -37.26 8.02
N PRO A 5 8.73 -36.50 6.95
CA PRO A 5 8.94 -36.97 5.59
C PRO A 5 10.42 -37.26 5.30
N HIS A 6 10.69 -38.28 4.48
CA HIS A 6 12.05 -38.60 4.05
C HIS A 6 12.67 -37.44 3.24
N GLY A 7 13.94 -37.15 3.48
CA GLY A 7 14.66 -36.03 2.87
C GLY A 7 15.75 -35.47 3.79
N TYR A 8 16.25 -34.27 3.47
CA TYR A 8 17.38 -33.62 4.17
C TYR A 8 17.17 -33.52 5.69
N ALA A 9 15.97 -33.10 6.13
CA ALA A 9 15.68 -32.87 7.54
C ALA A 9 15.67 -34.17 8.35
N ARG A 10 15.10 -35.27 7.82
CA ARG A 10 15.06 -36.57 8.50
C ARG A 10 16.45 -37.21 8.58
N TYR A 11 17.30 -37.01 7.58
CA TYR A 11 18.71 -37.43 7.67
C TYR A 11 19.41 -36.76 8.85
N LYS A 12 19.31 -35.43 8.96
CA LYS A 12 20.08 -34.64 9.93
C LYS A 12 19.53 -34.70 11.35
N LEU A 13 18.20 -34.76 11.53
CA LEU A 13 17.56 -34.69 12.84
C LEU A 13 17.22 -36.07 13.41
N ASP A 14 16.87 -37.03 12.56
CA ASP A 14 16.42 -38.37 12.98
C ASP A 14 17.43 -39.48 12.68
N GLY A 15 18.57 -39.15 12.06
CA GLY A 15 19.61 -40.12 11.71
C GLY A 15 19.17 -41.13 10.63
N CYS A 16 18.19 -40.80 9.80
CA CYS A 16 17.75 -41.70 8.73
C CYS A 16 18.74 -41.71 7.57
N HIS A 17 19.38 -42.85 7.31
CA HIS A 17 20.37 -43.04 6.24
C HIS A 17 19.82 -43.73 4.99
N CYS A 18 18.50 -43.80 4.79
CA CYS A 18 17.96 -44.39 3.56
C CYS A 18 18.39 -43.60 2.32
N TYR A 19 18.31 -44.24 1.15
CA TYR A 19 18.73 -43.65 -0.12
C TYR A 19 18.18 -42.24 -0.34
N THR A 20 16.87 -42.03 -0.18
CA THR A 20 16.23 -40.71 -0.39
C THR A 20 16.79 -39.63 0.54
N CYS A 21 17.02 -39.97 1.81
CA CYS A 21 17.58 -39.05 2.81
C CYS A 21 19.06 -38.73 2.53
N ALA A 22 19.86 -39.75 2.23
CA ALA A 22 21.28 -39.60 1.92
C ALA A 22 21.49 -38.82 0.62
N TRP A 23 20.69 -39.11 -0.41
CA TRP A 23 20.70 -38.40 -1.69
C TRP A 23 20.36 -36.92 -1.50
N ALA A 24 19.32 -36.59 -0.72
CA ALA A 24 18.95 -35.20 -0.44
C ALA A 24 20.09 -34.40 0.24
N VAL A 25 20.88 -35.03 1.11
CA VAL A 25 22.07 -34.40 1.71
C VAL A 25 23.22 -34.26 0.73
N SER A 26 23.48 -35.29 -0.09
CA SER A 26 24.50 -35.22 -1.14
C SER A 26 24.20 -34.11 -2.15
N GLU A 27 22.96 -34.01 -2.59
CA GLU A 27 22.49 -32.98 -3.52
C GLU A 27 22.64 -31.58 -2.92
N TYR A 28 22.22 -31.39 -1.67
CA TYR A 28 22.43 -30.12 -0.95
C TYR A 28 23.92 -29.74 -0.87
N ASN A 29 24.79 -30.69 -0.51
CA ASN A 29 26.23 -30.44 -0.41
C ASN A 29 26.83 -30.06 -1.76
N ARG A 30 26.46 -30.76 -2.83
CA ARG A 30 26.91 -30.47 -4.20
C ARG A 30 26.49 -29.07 -4.65
N GLN A 31 25.23 -28.69 -4.43
CA GLN A 31 24.73 -27.35 -4.74
C GLN A 31 25.44 -26.27 -3.92
N ARG A 32 25.68 -26.53 -2.63
CA ARG A 32 26.43 -25.62 -1.76
C ARG A 32 27.87 -25.44 -2.24
N GLU A 33 28.57 -26.50 -2.58
CA GLU A 33 29.94 -26.44 -3.09
C GLU A 33 30.03 -25.70 -4.43
N ALA A 34 29.08 -25.96 -5.34
CA ALA A 34 28.98 -25.23 -6.60
C ALA A 34 28.76 -23.72 -6.37
N ALA A 35 27.87 -23.34 -5.45
CA ALA A 35 27.62 -21.94 -5.10
C ALA A 35 28.84 -21.27 -4.43
N ILE A 36 29.59 -22.00 -3.61
CA ILE A 36 30.84 -21.49 -3.01
C ILE A 36 31.88 -21.24 -4.11
N LYS A 37 32.07 -22.21 -5.01
CA LYS A 37 33.01 -22.11 -6.13
C LYS A 37 32.65 -20.95 -7.07
N ALA A 38 31.35 -20.71 -7.28
CA ALA A 38 30.84 -19.60 -8.07
C ALA A 38 30.85 -18.24 -7.33
N GLY A 39 31.22 -18.19 -6.05
CA GLY A 39 31.17 -16.98 -5.23
C GLY A 39 29.76 -16.46 -4.90
N THR A 40 28.71 -17.22 -5.23
CA THR A 40 27.31 -16.86 -5.03
C THR A 40 26.73 -17.36 -3.71
N TRP A 41 27.52 -18.10 -2.92
CA TRP A 41 27.09 -18.62 -1.63
C TRP A 41 26.96 -17.50 -0.57
N GLN A 42 25.73 -17.00 -0.40
CA GLN A 42 25.38 -16.05 0.65
C GLN A 42 24.34 -16.66 1.60
N PRO A 43 24.78 -17.44 2.62
CA PRO A 43 23.88 -18.15 3.52
C PRO A 43 23.09 -17.20 4.44
N TYR A 44 23.57 -15.97 4.59
CA TYR A 44 23.01 -14.94 5.44
C TYR A 44 23.17 -13.55 4.81
N VAL A 45 22.22 -12.68 5.12
CA VAL A 45 22.22 -11.24 4.77
C VAL A 45 22.08 -10.40 6.04
N PRO A 46 22.49 -9.11 6.02
CA PRO A 46 22.30 -8.21 7.16
C PRO A 46 20.84 -8.12 7.58
N ALA A 47 20.59 -8.14 8.90
CA ALA A 47 19.24 -8.05 9.46
C ALA A 47 18.73 -6.60 9.58
N ALA A 48 19.61 -5.60 9.44
CA ALA A 48 19.26 -4.19 9.66
C ALA A 48 18.12 -3.69 8.75
N PRO A 49 18.11 -3.93 7.43
CA PRO A 49 17.00 -3.49 6.57
C PRO A 49 15.67 -4.13 6.96
N VAL A 50 15.70 -5.40 7.34
CA VAL A 50 14.51 -6.15 7.80
C VAL A 50 13.97 -5.56 9.08
N ARG A 51 14.85 -5.26 10.05
CA ARG A 51 14.49 -4.64 11.33
C ARG A 51 13.86 -3.26 11.14
N GLU A 52 14.50 -2.39 10.35
CA GLU A 52 13.99 -1.06 10.04
C GLU A 52 12.62 -1.12 9.37
N HIS A 53 12.44 -2.03 8.42
CA HIS A 53 11.16 -2.23 7.77
C HIS A 53 10.07 -2.73 8.73
N ILE A 54 10.38 -3.67 9.63
CA ILE A 54 9.43 -4.10 10.67
C ILE A 54 9.03 -2.92 11.57
N CYS A 55 9.98 -2.07 11.98
CA CYS A 55 9.66 -0.88 12.77
C CYS A 55 8.71 0.06 12.02
N ARG A 56 8.96 0.33 10.73
CA ARG A 56 8.06 1.14 9.88
C ARG A 56 6.65 0.54 9.80
N LEU A 57 6.53 -0.78 9.62
CA LEU A 57 5.24 -1.47 9.63
C LEU A 57 4.52 -1.32 10.98
N GLN A 58 5.25 -1.37 12.10
CA GLN A 58 4.69 -1.14 13.43
C GLN A 58 4.23 0.32 13.64
N GLU A 59 4.96 1.29 13.11
CA GLU A 59 4.57 2.71 13.10
C GLU A 59 3.28 2.94 12.30
N CYS A 60 3.07 2.16 11.24
CA CYS A 60 1.79 2.11 10.51
C CYS A 60 0.66 1.41 11.28
N GLY A 61 0.91 0.91 12.49
CA GLY A 61 -0.07 0.22 13.33
C GLY A 61 -0.20 -1.28 13.06
N MET A 62 0.73 -1.87 12.29
CA MET A 62 0.72 -3.30 12.00
C MET A 62 1.40 -4.08 13.12
N GLY A 63 0.64 -4.93 13.82
CA GLY A 63 1.17 -5.74 14.91
C GLY A 63 2.12 -6.82 14.41
N LEU A 64 3.10 -7.21 15.25
CA LEU A 64 4.10 -8.23 14.91
C LEU A 64 3.50 -9.58 14.50
N ARG A 65 2.33 -9.93 15.03
CA ARG A 65 1.60 -11.15 14.66
C ARG A 65 1.06 -11.06 13.22
N THR A 66 0.54 -9.90 12.82
CA THR A 66 0.08 -9.64 11.46
C THR A 66 1.26 -9.65 10.49
N ILE A 67 2.37 -8.98 10.82
CA ILE A 67 3.59 -8.96 9.99
C ILE A 67 4.09 -10.39 9.76
N ALA A 68 4.13 -11.21 10.82
CA ALA A 68 4.53 -12.61 10.74
C ALA A 68 3.63 -13.44 9.82
N ALA A 69 2.30 -13.26 9.93
CA ALA A 69 1.33 -13.94 9.08
C ALA A 69 1.47 -13.52 7.60
N ALA A 70 1.60 -12.22 7.34
CA ALA A 70 1.75 -11.67 5.98
C ALA A 70 3.06 -12.15 5.32
N ALA A 71 4.16 -12.21 6.06
CA ALA A 71 5.45 -12.71 5.57
C ALA A 71 5.56 -14.26 5.54
N GLY A 72 4.57 -15.00 6.06
CA GLY A 72 4.65 -16.47 6.18
C GLY A 72 5.77 -16.95 7.11
N VAL A 73 6.14 -16.17 8.12
CA VAL A 73 7.23 -16.48 9.06
C VAL A 73 6.73 -16.61 10.49
N GLY A 74 7.47 -17.34 11.34
CA GLY A 74 7.12 -17.45 12.76
C GLY A 74 7.36 -16.14 13.51
N ARG A 75 6.37 -15.68 14.31
CA ARG A 75 6.46 -14.47 15.16
C ARG A 75 7.74 -14.41 15.99
N ASN A 76 8.15 -15.54 16.57
CA ASN A 76 9.36 -15.63 17.40
C ASN A 76 10.64 -15.32 16.62
N ARG A 77 10.66 -15.55 15.29
CA ARG A 77 11.79 -15.15 14.44
C ARG A 77 11.85 -13.63 14.32
N LEU A 78 10.72 -12.98 14.06
CA LEU A 78 10.67 -11.51 14.02
C LEU A 78 11.04 -10.88 15.36
N GLN A 79 10.59 -11.45 16.47
CA GLN A 79 10.99 -11.01 17.81
C GLN A 79 12.49 -11.18 18.05
N SER A 80 13.07 -12.30 17.64
CA SER A 80 14.53 -12.53 17.73
C SER A 80 15.31 -11.54 16.86
N ILE A 81 14.77 -11.13 15.70
CA ILE A 81 15.36 -10.07 14.88
C ILE A 81 15.31 -8.76 15.64
N LEU A 82 14.14 -8.30 16.09
CA LEU A 82 13.95 -6.99 16.74
C LEU A 82 14.69 -6.83 18.07
N THR A 83 14.43 -7.70 19.03
CA THR A 83 14.89 -7.54 20.42
C THR A 83 15.90 -8.60 20.84
N GLY A 84 16.14 -9.61 20.01
CA GLY A 84 16.90 -10.79 20.41
C GLY A 84 16.08 -11.70 21.32
N ARG A 85 16.79 -12.48 22.13
CA ARG A 85 16.23 -13.33 23.19
C ARG A 85 16.90 -12.97 24.50
N PRO A 86 16.39 -11.93 25.20
CA PRO A 86 16.97 -11.49 26.46
C PRO A 86 16.93 -12.59 27.53
N GLU A 87 15.93 -13.49 27.48
CA GLU A 87 15.84 -14.66 28.37
C GLU A 87 17.01 -15.65 28.18
N ARG A 88 17.74 -15.55 27.08
CA ARG A 88 18.94 -16.33 26.77
C ARG A 88 20.21 -15.49 26.72
N GLY A 89 20.15 -14.21 27.12
CA GLY A 89 21.26 -13.27 27.06
C GLY A 89 21.72 -12.91 25.63
N THR A 90 20.95 -13.25 24.61
CA THR A 90 21.31 -12.97 23.21
C THR A 90 20.65 -11.69 22.72
N GLY A 91 21.46 -10.75 22.25
CA GLY A 91 20.99 -9.51 21.63
C GLY A 91 20.28 -9.72 20.29
N PRO A 92 19.81 -8.64 19.66
CA PRO A 92 19.11 -8.71 18.39
C PRO A 92 19.96 -9.34 17.28
N GLN A 93 19.36 -10.16 16.42
CA GLN A 93 20.11 -10.86 15.37
C GLN A 93 20.76 -9.88 14.39
N GLU A 94 22.06 -10.05 14.13
CA GLU A 94 22.78 -9.25 13.13
C GLU A 94 22.56 -9.74 11.70
N LYS A 95 22.27 -11.03 11.53
CA LYS A 95 22.19 -11.73 10.25
C LYS A 95 20.95 -12.61 10.17
N VAL A 96 20.30 -12.63 9.00
CA VAL A 96 19.11 -13.44 8.71
C VAL A 96 19.27 -14.23 7.42
N ARG A 97 18.40 -15.22 7.19
CA ARG A 97 18.38 -15.98 5.93
C ARG A 97 17.84 -15.10 4.79
N PRO A 98 18.39 -15.20 3.57
CA PRO A 98 17.92 -14.40 2.42
C PRO A 98 16.41 -14.51 2.17
N HIS A 99 15.85 -15.72 2.16
CA HIS A 99 14.40 -15.92 1.94
C HIS A 99 13.54 -15.22 2.99
N LEU A 100 14.00 -15.16 4.25
CA LEU A 100 13.28 -14.47 5.32
C LEU A 100 13.33 -12.96 5.10
N ALA A 101 14.48 -12.43 4.71
CA ALA A 101 14.62 -11.00 4.40
C ALA A 101 13.70 -10.60 3.26
N VAL A 102 13.70 -11.35 2.15
CA VAL A 102 12.80 -11.11 1.01
C VAL A 102 11.34 -11.17 1.45
N ALA A 103 10.93 -12.22 2.17
CA ALA A 103 9.54 -12.37 2.59
C ALA A 103 9.06 -11.24 3.49
N VAL A 104 9.89 -10.73 4.40
CA VAL A 104 9.52 -9.63 5.29
C VAL A 104 9.55 -8.28 4.56
N LEU A 105 10.51 -8.04 3.67
CA LEU A 105 10.66 -6.77 2.95
C LEU A 105 9.58 -6.55 1.87
N GLN A 106 8.87 -7.59 1.46
CA GLN A 106 7.74 -7.52 0.52
C GLN A 106 6.40 -7.25 1.22
N VAL A 107 6.38 -7.16 2.56
CA VAL A 107 5.14 -6.90 3.30
C VAL A 107 4.82 -5.41 3.25
N GLU A 108 3.63 -5.07 2.76
CA GLU A 108 3.14 -3.70 2.72
C GLU A 108 1.95 -3.51 3.68
N PRO A 109 1.88 -2.34 4.36
CA PRO A 109 0.79 -2.06 5.28
C PRO A 109 -0.48 -1.70 4.49
N THR A 110 -1.35 -2.69 4.27
CA THR A 110 -2.66 -2.47 3.65
C THR A 110 -3.75 -2.22 4.70
N LEU A 111 -4.82 -1.52 4.33
CA LEU A 111 -5.95 -1.25 5.23
C LEU A 111 -6.53 -2.51 5.87
N ASP A 112 -6.54 -3.65 5.16
CA ASP A 112 -7.10 -4.92 5.64
C ASP A 112 -6.20 -5.63 6.66
N MET A 113 -4.89 -5.37 6.63
CA MET A 113 -3.94 -5.93 7.60
C MET A 113 -3.94 -5.19 8.94
N LEU A 114 -4.40 -3.94 8.98
CA LEU A 114 -4.39 -3.12 10.18
C LEU A 114 -5.53 -3.49 11.16
N ALA A 115 -5.35 -3.18 12.44
CA ALA A 115 -6.40 -3.41 13.44
C ALA A 115 -7.58 -2.44 13.21
N PRO A 116 -8.85 -2.86 13.37
CA PRO A 116 -10.01 -2.00 13.09
C PRO A 116 -10.06 -0.68 13.88
N ALA A 117 -9.44 -0.64 15.06
CA ALA A 117 -9.36 0.54 15.92
C ALA A 117 -8.08 1.37 15.73
N ALA A 118 -7.13 0.91 14.90
CA ALA A 118 -5.94 1.69 14.58
C ALA A 118 -6.32 2.98 13.82
N LEU A 119 -5.54 4.04 14.02
CA LEU A 119 -5.74 5.32 13.34
C LEU A 119 -4.84 5.43 12.11
N VAL A 120 -5.43 5.69 10.96
CA VAL A 120 -4.74 5.95 9.69
C VAL A 120 -4.99 7.38 9.23
N THR A 121 -4.23 7.85 8.25
CA THR A 121 -4.51 9.12 7.58
C THR A 121 -5.92 9.12 6.99
N SER A 122 -6.62 10.24 7.08
CA SER A 122 -7.94 10.41 6.47
C SER A 122 -7.88 10.68 4.96
N ALA A 123 -6.70 10.86 4.38
CA ALA A 123 -6.50 11.27 2.99
C ALA A 123 -7.32 10.42 2.00
N GLY A 124 -7.13 9.11 1.97
CA GLY A 124 -7.87 8.24 1.04
C GLY A 124 -9.37 8.11 1.37
N THR A 125 -9.76 8.28 2.64
CA THR A 125 -11.17 8.32 3.04
C THR A 125 -11.85 9.59 2.49
N HIS A 126 -11.19 10.75 2.65
CA HIS A 126 -11.67 12.01 2.10
C HIS A 126 -11.76 11.96 0.59
N ARG A 127 -10.73 11.46 -0.09
CA ARG A 127 -10.68 11.37 -1.56
C ARG A 127 -11.84 10.54 -2.12
N ARG A 128 -12.14 9.38 -1.54
CA ARG A 128 -13.28 8.54 -1.94
C ARG A 128 -14.62 9.23 -1.75
N LEU A 129 -14.85 9.88 -0.59
CA LEU A 129 -16.09 10.64 -0.35
C LEU A 129 -16.23 11.85 -1.28
N GLN A 130 -15.13 12.54 -1.56
CA GLN A 130 -15.08 13.69 -2.47
C GLN A 130 -15.39 13.26 -3.91
N ALA A 131 -14.85 12.13 -4.35
CA ALA A 131 -15.14 11.54 -5.66
C ALA A 131 -16.61 11.15 -5.80
N LEU A 132 -17.22 10.54 -4.77
CA LEU A 132 -18.67 10.29 -4.76
C LEU A 132 -19.48 11.60 -4.83
N GLY A 133 -19.03 12.65 -4.13
CA GLY A 133 -19.61 13.98 -4.24
C GLY A 133 -19.52 14.54 -5.67
N ALA A 134 -18.37 14.37 -6.34
CA ALA A 134 -18.18 14.75 -7.73
C ALA A 134 -19.05 13.93 -8.71
N ALA A 135 -19.37 12.67 -8.36
CA ALA A 135 -20.36 11.86 -9.09
C ALA A 135 -21.82 12.30 -8.81
N GLY A 136 -22.06 13.11 -7.77
CA GLY A 136 -23.37 13.69 -7.44
C GLY A 136 -24.06 13.07 -6.23
N TRP A 137 -23.37 12.24 -5.45
CA TRP A 137 -23.89 11.68 -4.21
C TRP A 137 -23.87 12.71 -3.07
N PRO A 138 -25.03 13.19 -2.57
CA PRO A 138 -25.06 14.16 -1.47
C PRO A 138 -24.63 13.51 -0.15
N THR A 139 -23.94 14.28 0.70
CA THR A 139 -23.41 13.83 2.00
C THR A 139 -24.47 13.19 2.90
N SER A 140 -25.71 13.68 2.88
CA SER A 140 -26.81 13.09 3.64
C SER A 140 -27.10 11.64 3.22
N ARG A 141 -27.15 11.36 1.92
CA ARG A 141 -27.39 10.01 1.40
C ARG A 141 -26.24 9.05 1.68
N LEU A 142 -25.00 9.54 1.61
CA LEU A 142 -23.82 8.76 1.99
C LEU A 142 -23.85 8.40 3.49
N ALA A 143 -24.23 9.36 4.34
CA ALA A 143 -24.39 9.12 5.77
C ALA A 143 -25.51 8.11 6.06
N ASP A 144 -26.68 8.26 5.45
CA ASP A 144 -27.81 7.33 5.58
C ASP A 144 -27.40 5.88 5.25
N ARG A 145 -26.66 5.68 4.14
CA ARG A 145 -26.19 4.34 3.72
C ARG A 145 -25.18 3.71 4.69
N MET A 146 -24.45 4.52 5.44
CA MET A 146 -23.55 4.04 6.49
C MET A 146 -24.24 3.89 7.86
N GLY A 147 -25.53 4.23 7.96
CA GLY A 147 -26.24 4.29 9.24
C GLY A 147 -25.76 5.44 10.13
N TRP A 148 -25.24 6.51 9.54
CA TRP A 148 -24.63 7.65 10.23
C TRP A 148 -25.46 8.92 10.06
N THR A 149 -25.21 9.90 10.92
CA THR A 149 -25.77 11.25 10.73
C THR A 149 -24.90 12.07 9.79
N GLY A 150 -25.49 13.07 9.12
CA GLY A 150 -24.75 14.01 8.29
C GLY A 150 -23.65 14.76 9.07
N THR A 151 -23.87 15.03 10.36
CA THR A 151 -22.88 15.65 11.26
C THR A 151 -21.64 14.78 11.43
N ASN A 152 -21.82 13.46 11.63
CA ASN A 152 -20.68 12.54 11.76
C ASN A 152 -19.80 12.56 10.51
N LEU A 153 -20.42 12.59 9.33
CA LEU A 153 -19.70 12.60 8.06
C LEU A 153 -19.02 13.95 7.80
N ALA A 154 -19.62 15.06 8.22
CA ALA A 154 -19.00 16.38 8.15
C ALA A 154 -17.74 16.47 9.04
N VAL A 155 -17.83 16.01 10.31
CA VAL A 155 -16.69 15.94 11.23
C VAL A 155 -15.58 15.05 10.67
N LEU A 156 -15.95 13.92 10.05
CA LEU A 156 -14.99 13.03 9.41
C LEU A 156 -14.19 13.74 8.31
N LEU A 157 -14.85 14.55 7.48
CA LEU A 157 -14.21 15.30 6.39
C LEU A 157 -13.24 16.39 6.88
N GLU A 158 -13.32 16.79 8.15
CA GLU A 158 -12.40 17.75 8.77
C GLU A 158 -11.28 17.07 9.57
N SER A 159 -11.46 15.80 9.95
CA SER A 159 -10.47 15.05 10.70
C SER A 159 -9.23 14.68 9.86
N GLY A 160 -8.03 14.81 10.44
CA GLY A 160 -6.78 14.40 9.80
C GLY A 160 -6.45 12.91 9.92
N ARG A 161 -7.15 12.20 10.82
CA ARG A 161 -6.99 10.75 11.04
C ARG A 161 -8.35 10.10 11.28
N VAL A 162 -8.51 8.89 10.78
CA VAL A 162 -9.72 8.08 10.95
C VAL A 162 -9.36 6.68 11.42
N MET A 163 -10.30 6.00 12.05
CA MET A 163 -10.11 4.59 12.41
C MET A 163 -10.16 3.71 11.16
N VAL A 164 -9.38 2.64 11.12
CA VAL A 164 -9.33 1.70 9.99
C VAL A 164 -10.71 1.15 9.65
N ARG A 165 -11.55 0.82 10.64
CA ARG A 165 -12.93 0.37 10.39
C ARG A 165 -13.76 1.38 9.58
N THR A 166 -13.53 2.67 9.82
CA THR A 166 -14.20 3.76 9.12
C THR A 166 -13.66 3.89 7.70
N ALA A 167 -12.34 3.84 7.53
CA ALA A 167 -11.71 3.87 6.21
C ALA A 167 -12.21 2.70 5.34
N ARG A 168 -12.32 1.48 5.91
CA ARG A 168 -12.90 0.31 5.24
C ARG A 168 -14.36 0.52 4.87
N ALA A 169 -15.20 0.99 5.80
CA ALA A 169 -16.61 1.25 5.52
C ALA A 169 -16.80 2.26 4.37
N VAL A 170 -15.95 3.29 4.30
CA VAL A 170 -15.98 4.28 3.20
C VAL A 170 -15.44 3.69 1.89
N ARG A 171 -14.40 2.85 1.94
CA ARG A 171 -13.91 2.09 0.77
C ARG A 171 -15.03 1.22 0.21
N ASP A 172 -15.64 0.41 1.04
CA ASP A 172 -16.68 -0.53 0.63
C ASP A 172 -17.91 0.22 0.08
N LEU A 173 -18.25 1.39 0.65
CA LEU A 173 -19.28 2.28 0.11
C LEU A 173 -18.89 2.87 -1.26
N TYR A 174 -17.64 3.27 -1.42
CA TYR A 174 -17.13 3.78 -2.69
C TYR A 174 -17.21 2.71 -3.79
N ASP A 175 -16.75 1.49 -3.49
CA ASP A 175 -16.77 0.36 -4.44
C ASP A 175 -18.19 0.03 -4.92
N GLN A 176 -19.20 0.24 -4.07
CA GLN A 176 -20.61 0.06 -4.43
C GLN A 176 -21.18 1.18 -5.29
N LEU A 177 -20.66 2.41 -5.18
CA LEU A 177 -21.34 3.61 -5.69
C LEU A 177 -20.60 4.35 -6.81
N TRP A 178 -19.30 4.09 -7.01
CA TRP A 178 -18.45 4.89 -7.89
C TRP A 178 -18.95 4.95 -9.34
N ASN A 179 -19.60 3.89 -9.83
CA ASN A 179 -20.17 3.81 -11.18
C ASN A 179 -21.72 3.76 -11.20
N VAL A 180 -22.36 4.18 -10.11
CA VAL A 180 -23.82 4.14 -9.98
C VAL A 180 -24.38 5.55 -10.08
N ASP A 181 -25.36 5.75 -10.96
CA ASP A 181 -26.08 7.01 -11.07
C ASP A 181 -26.92 7.28 -9.80
N PRO A 182 -26.64 8.36 -9.05
CA PRO A 182 -27.42 8.72 -7.86
C PRO A 182 -28.92 8.89 -8.15
N VAL A 183 -29.30 9.36 -9.35
CA VAL A 183 -30.70 9.62 -9.69
C VAL A 183 -31.49 8.32 -9.80
N SER A 184 -30.91 7.31 -10.44
CA SER A 184 -31.46 5.94 -10.46
C SER A 184 -31.66 5.32 -9.06
N GLN A 185 -30.95 5.84 -8.06
CA GLN A 185 -30.99 5.38 -6.66
C GLN A 185 -31.83 6.29 -5.75
N GLY A 186 -32.70 7.14 -6.31
CA GLY A 186 -33.63 7.96 -5.55
C GLY A 186 -33.08 9.28 -5.03
N VAL A 187 -31.97 9.77 -5.60
CA VAL A 187 -31.52 11.16 -5.42
C VAL A 187 -32.23 12.05 -6.43
N ALA A 188 -32.90 13.11 -5.99
CA ALA A 188 -33.52 14.04 -6.93
C ALA A 188 -32.47 14.69 -7.85
N ALA A 189 -32.75 14.75 -9.16
CA ALA A 189 -31.80 15.22 -10.17
C ALA A 189 -31.20 16.61 -9.84
N HIS A 190 -32.02 17.55 -9.35
CA HIS A 190 -31.55 18.88 -8.96
C HIS A 190 -30.61 18.86 -7.74
N ILE A 191 -30.73 17.88 -6.85
CA ILE A 191 -29.81 17.69 -5.71
C ILE A 191 -28.50 17.08 -6.18
N ALA A 192 -28.54 16.09 -7.09
CA ALA A 192 -27.34 15.52 -7.68
C ALA A 192 -26.54 16.60 -8.41
N ALA A 193 -27.18 17.38 -9.28
CA ALA A 193 -26.56 18.49 -10.00
C ALA A 193 -25.97 19.56 -9.05
N ARG A 194 -26.69 19.91 -7.97
CA ARG A 194 -26.17 20.85 -6.95
C ARG A 194 -24.94 20.29 -6.23
N THR A 195 -24.93 18.99 -5.93
CA THR A 195 -23.79 18.31 -5.32
C THR A 195 -22.57 18.35 -6.24
N GLN A 196 -22.77 18.04 -7.52
CA GLN A 196 -21.72 18.08 -8.55
C GLN A 196 -21.15 19.50 -8.71
N ALA A 197 -22.02 20.52 -8.78
CA ALA A 197 -21.59 21.92 -8.85
C ALA A 197 -20.74 22.31 -7.63
N ARG A 198 -21.18 21.93 -6.42
CA ARG A 198 -20.40 22.18 -5.19
C ARG A 198 -19.06 21.44 -5.18
N ALA A 199 -19.00 20.22 -5.71
CA ALA A 199 -17.77 19.45 -5.83
C ALA A 199 -16.81 20.13 -6.84
N ALA A 200 -17.33 20.61 -7.97
CA ALA A 200 -16.56 21.37 -8.95
C ALA A 200 -16.00 22.69 -8.38
N ASP A 201 -16.83 23.45 -7.65
CA ASP A 201 -16.40 24.69 -6.96
C ASP A 201 -15.27 24.43 -5.96
N ARG A 202 -15.37 23.30 -5.24
CA ARG A 202 -14.34 22.84 -4.30
C ARG A 202 -13.16 22.14 -4.97
N ARG A 203 -13.22 21.91 -6.28
CA ARG A 203 -12.23 21.18 -7.08
C ARG A 203 -11.96 19.78 -6.50
N TRP A 204 -13.01 19.08 -6.14
CA TRP A 204 -12.93 17.67 -5.78
C TRP A 204 -12.64 16.85 -7.03
N ALA A 205 -11.63 15.99 -6.94
CA ALA A 205 -11.25 15.13 -8.05
C ALA A 205 -12.37 14.11 -8.30
N PRO A 206 -12.73 13.84 -9.57
CA PRO A 206 -13.77 12.88 -9.90
C PRO A 206 -13.30 11.45 -9.63
N VAL A 207 -14.26 10.53 -9.72
CA VAL A 207 -14.00 9.09 -9.77
C VAL A 207 -13.02 8.78 -10.92
N GLY A 208 -12.05 7.90 -10.69
CA GLY A 208 -11.01 7.53 -11.65
C GLY A 208 -9.85 8.52 -11.79
N ALA A 209 -9.88 9.67 -11.11
CA ALA A 209 -8.75 10.60 -11.07
C ALA A 209 -7.69 10.19 -10.02
N TRP A 210 -7.98 9.22 -9.16
CA TRP A 210 -7.02 8.67 -8.22
C TRP A 210 -6.62 7.27 -8.67
N ASP A 211 -5.33 6.97 -8.57
CA ASP A 211 -4.82 5.62 -8.73
C ASP A 211 -5.19 4.80 -7.49
N ASP A 212 -5.84 3.65 -7.70
CA ASP A 212 -6.39 2.79 -6.64
C ASP A 212 -5.30 2.27 -5.70
N ASP A 213 -4.06 2.08 -6.19
CA ASP A 213 -2.94 1.56 -5.39
C ASP A 213 -2.35 2.64 -4.47
N THR A 214 -2.53 3.93 -4.81
CA THR A 214 -1.86 5.05 -4.12
C THR A 214 -2.83 6.07 -3.54
N ILE A 215 -4.14 5.85 -3.65
CA ILE A 215 -5.19 6.75 -3.16
C ILE A 215 -5.13 6.99 -1.65
N ASP A 216 -4.52 6.11 -0.87
CA ASP A 216 -4.37 6.25 0.59
C ASP A 216 -3.07 6.98 0.99
N ASP A 217 -2.09 7.14 0.09
CA ASP A 217 -0.86 7.90 0.35
C ASP A 217 -1.13 9.42 0.31
N PRO A 218 -0.90 10.17 1.42
CA PRO A 218 -1.07 11.62 1.46
C PRO A 218 -0.26 12.38 0.42
N SER A 219 0.87 11.82 -0.04
CA SER A 219 1.77 12.44 -1.00
C SER A 219 1.27 12.38 -2.44
N THR A 220 0.36 11.43 -2.74
CA THR A 220 -0.23 11.23 -4.06
C THR A 220 -1.02 12.43 -4.54
N HIS A 221 -1.01 12.64 -5.86
CA HIS A 221 -1.77 13.67 -6.54
C HIS A 221 -2.77 13.04 -7.52
N PRO A 222 -3.97 13.63 -7.70
CA PRO A 222 -4.93 13.11 -8.66
C PRO A 222 -4.49 13.42 -10.09
N ASP A 223 -4.73 12.48 -10.99
CA ASP A 223 -4.63 12.67 -12.43
C ASP A 223 -5.94 13.21 -13.00
N TRP A 224 -5.94 14.50 -13.30
CA TRP A 224 -7.09 15.19 -13.89
C TRP A 224 -7.22 14.98 -15.40
N THR A 225 -6.16 14.51 -16.06
CA THR A 225 -6.02 14.61 -17.52
C THR A 225 -5.70 13.29 -18.21
N GLY A 226 -5.53 12.21 -17.44
CA GLY A 226 -5.00 10.91 -17.90
C GLY A 226 -3.55 10.99 -18.35
N ALA A 227 -2.85 12.07 -18.01
CA ALA A 227 -1.46 12.34 -18.42
C ALA A 227 -0.77 13.29 -17.43
N CYS A 228 -1.29 13.43 -16.20
CA CYS A 228 -0.67 14.30 -15.21
C CYS A 228 0.74 13.83 -14.87
N GLY A 229 1.69 14.76 -14.78
CA GLY A 229 3.12 14.44 -14.54
C GLY A 229 3.93 14.24 -15.82
N THR A 230 3.31 14.29 -17.00
CA THR A 230 4.00 14.34 -18.29
C THR A 230 4.07 15.76 -18.85
N ALA A 231 4.90 15.99 -19.88
CA ALA A 231 4.96 17.27 -20.58
C ALA A 231 3.62 17.64 -21.27
N GLU A 232 2.80 16.64 -21.65
CA GLU A 232 1.47 16.85 -22.25
C GLU A 232 0.39 17.22 -21.23
N GLY A 233 0.58 16.91 -19.95
CA GLY A 233 -0.42 17.17 -18.92
C GLY A 233 -0.70 18.67 -18.74
N PHE A 234 0.32 19.53 -18.87
CA PHE A 234 0.15 20.98 -18.75
C PHE A 234 -0.79 21.58 -19.83
N PRO A 235 -0.58 21.34 -21.15
CA PRO A 235 -1.52 21.81 -22.16
C PRO A 235 -2.90 21.14 -22.08
N ARG A 236 -3.03 19.89 -21.61
CA ARG A 236 -4.34 19.25 -21.37
C ARG A 236 -5.14 19.96 -20.29
N HIS A 237 -4.51 20.31 -19.16
CA HIS A 237 -5.15 21.09 -18.11
C HIS A 237 -5.75 22.41 -18.65
N ARG A 238 -4.99 23.15 -19.48
CA ARG A 238 -5.48 24.39 -20.08
C ARG A 238 -6.68 24.17 -21.00
N ARG A 239 -6.66 23.11 -21.83
CA ARG A 239 -7.78 22.76 -22.72
C ARG A 239 -9.05 22.38 -21.94
N MET A 240 -8.89 21.67 -20.82
CA MET A 240 -10.00 21.27 -19.93
C MET A 240 -10.43 22.38 -18.95
N GLY A 241 -9.80 23.56 -18.98
CA GLY A 241 -10.10 24.67 -18.06
C GLY A 241 -9.68 24.42 -16.60
N HIS A 242 -8.87 23.40 -16.35
CA HIS A 242 -8.36 23.08 -15.02
C HIS A 242 -7.04 23.80 -14.72
N ARG A 243 -6.82 24.21 -13.47
CA ARG A 243 -5.52 24.75 -13.04
C ARG A 243 -4.46 23.64 -13.13
N PRO A 244 -3.34 23.83 -13.85
CA PRO A 244 -2.30 22.80 -13.94
C PRO A 244 -1.79 22.35 -12.58
N CYS A 245 -1.70 21.03 -12.36
CA CYS A 245 -1.16 20.47 -11.12
C CYS A 245 0.36 20.67 -11.00
N ARG A 246 0.92 20.50 -9.79
CA ARG A 246 2.37 20.69 -9.54
C ARG A 246 3.23 19.74 -10.40
N PRO A 247 2.92 18.43 -10.52
CA PRO A 247 3.66 17.53 -11.41
C PRO A 247 3.69 18.00 -12.88
N CYS A 248 2.55 18.40 -13.46
CA CYS A 248 2.49 18.91 -14.83
C CYS A 248 3.32 20.19 -15.02
N ARG A 249 3.32 21.10 -14.03
CA ARG A 249 4.16 22.31 -14.09
C ARG A 249 5.65 21.99 -14.04
N ALA A 250 6.05 20.99 -13.26
CA ALA A 250 7.44 20.56 -13.17
C ALA A 250 7.89 19.93 -14.50
N ALA A 251 7.15 18.92 -14.98
CA ALA A 251 7.46 18.22 -16.23
C ALA A 251 7.50 19.16 -17.44
N TYR A 252 6.55 20.10 -17.54
CA TYR A 252 6.55 21.09 -18.62
C TYR A 252 7.76 22.05 -18.57
N ARG A 253 8.19 22.46 -17.36
CA ARG A 253 9.40 23.29 -17.19
C ARG A 253 10.65 22.53 -17.60
N GLU A 254 10.76 21.27 -17.19
CA GLU A 254 11.91 20.42 -17.51
C GLU A 254 12.02 20.17 -19.02
N ALA A 255 10.90 19.88 -19.69
CA ALA A 255 10.85 19.73 -21.14
C ALA A 255 11.28 21.01 -21.90
N HIS A 256 10.89 22.19 -21.39
CA HIS A 256 11.21 23.47 -22.03
C HIS A 256 12.56 24.05 -21.64
N GLN A 257 13.19 23.53 -20.58
CA GLN A 257 14.59 23.81 -20.25
C GLN A 257 15.54 22.96 -21.10
N THR A 258 15.15 21.73 -21.41
CA THR A 258 15.94 20.80 -22.24
C THR A 258 15.81 21.06 -23.74
N ASN A 259 14.73 21.72 -24.18
CA ASN A 259 14.52 22.09 -25.58
C ASN A 259 13.98 23.54 -25.68
N PRO A 260 14.84 24.56 -25.56
CA PRO A 260 14.38 25.95 -25.65
C PRO A 260 13.77 26.20 -27.04
N PRO A 261 12.65 26.95 -27.13
CA PRO A 261 12.09 27.29 -28.44
C PRO A 261 13.14 28.03 -29.25
N ILE A 262 13.41 27.54 -30.47
CA ILE A 262 14.25 28.23 -31.44
C ILE A 262 13.64 29.62 -31.61
N LYS A 263 14.34 30.65 -31.11
CA LYS A 263 14.00 32.03 -31.44
C LYS A 263 14.28 32.17 -32.93
N GLU A 264 13.23 32.17 -33.75
CA GLU A 264 13.33 32.67 -35.12
C GLU A 264 13.80 34.12 -35.02
N ALA A 265 15.07 34.34 -35.34
CA ALA A 265 15.65 35.67 -35.46
C ALA A 265 15.01 36.35 -36.67
N ALA A 266 14.39 37.51 -36.42
CA ALA A 266 13.98 38.46 -37.45
C ALA A 266 15.21 39.11 -38.11
#